data_AF-E9GWX7-F1
#
_entry.id   AF-E9GWX7-F1
#
_cell.length_a   1.000
_cell.length_b   1.000
_cell.length_c   1.000
_cell.angle_alpha   90.00
_cell.angle_beta   90.00
_cell.angle_gamma   90.00
#
_symmetry.space_group_name_H-M   'P 1'
#
loop_
_entity.id
_entity.type
_entity.pdbx_description
1 polymer ?
#
loop_
_entity_poly.entity_id
_entity_poly.type
_entity_poly.pdbx_seq_one_letter_code
_entity_poly.pdbx_strand_id
1 'polypeptide(L)'
;MGKLSKNEFLQGCRLLGTDSPRSLKFSLEQLVKEVEDSEVFSDVYRYAFRFALDVECGQRSLPVDVAVSLWRLVFTHRPVPLLDRWIEFLEQSPPPVRAIPRDTWCMFLHLVDAVGNDLSRYDDTEAWPSLFDDFVEWANDRANQNVLHAKEELH
;
A
#
# COMPACT_ATOMS: atom_id res chain seq x y z
N MET A 1 2.25 16.13 6.79
CA MET A 1 3.10 15.04 7.34
C MET A 1 4.37 15.62 7.95
N GLY A 2 4.99 14.96 8.94
CA GLY A 2 6.32 15.35 9.46
C GLY A 2 6.31 16.32 10.66
N LYS A 3 5.18 16.45 11.35
CA LYS A 3 5.08 17.18 12.62
C LYS A 3 4.57 16.22 13.69
N LEU A 4 5.16 16.29 14.88
CA LEU A 4 4.67 15.60 16.06
C LEU A 4 4.57 16.64 17.17
N SER A 5 3.36 16.89 17.66
CA SER A 5 3.16 17.86 18.74
C SER A 5 3.77 17.32 20.05
N LYS A 6 4.11 18.25 20.96
CA LYS A 6 4.61 17.88 22.28
C LYS A 6 3.63 16.96 23.03
N ASN A 7 2.33 17.18 22.86
CA ASN A 7 1.31 16.37 23.53
C ASN A 7 1.28 14.95 22.96
N GLU A 8 1.22 14.81 21.63
CA GLU A 8 1.25 13.49 20.96
C GLU A 8 2.52 12.70 21.32
N PHE A 9 3.69 13.36 21.32
CA PHE A 9 4.94 12.70 21.70
C PHE A 9 4.91 12.21 23.16
N LEU A 10 4.52 13.07 24.10
CA LEU A 10 4.47 12.71 25.52
C LEU A 10 3.41 11.65 25.81
N GLN A 11 2.25 11.73 25.17
CA GLN A 11 1.18 10.74 25.31
C GLN A 11 1.62 9.39 24.73
N GLY A 12 2.23 9.38 23.54
CA GLY A 12 2.78 8.17 22.92
C GLY A 12 3.83 7.51 23.82
N CYS A 13 4.79 8.28 24.33
CA CYS A 13 5.80 7.76 25.26
C CYS A 13 5.18 7.17 26.53
N ARG A 14 4.15 7.81 27.09
CA ARG A 14 3.42 7.29 28.26
C ARG A 14 2.69 5.98 27.97
N LEU A 15 2.01 5.90 26.82
CA LEU A 15 1.30 4.68 26.40
C LEU A 15 2.27 3.52 26.17
N LEU A 16 3.47 3.81 25.65
CA LEU A 16 4.53 2.82 25.45
C LEU A 16 5.32 2.49 26.73
N GLY A 17 5.08 3.22 27.83
CA GLY A 17 5.84 3.05 29.08
C GLY A 17 7.32 3.41 28.94
N THR A 18 7.67 4.35 28.04
CA THR A 18 9.05 4.71 27.71
C THR A 18 9.39 6.13 28.17
N ASP A 19 10.56 6.30 28.78
CA ASP A 19 11.08 7.55 29.29
C ASP A 19 12.52 7.87 28.80
N SER A 20 13.10 6.99 27.96
CA SER A 20 14.44 7.13 27.44
C SER A 20 14.52 6.71 25.96
N PRO A 21 15.51 7.20 25.19
CA PRO A 21 15.70 6.75 23.81
C PRO A 21 15.91 5.23 23.68
N ARG A 22 16.52 4.59 24.69
CA ARG A 22 16.75 3.14 24.70
C ARG A 22 15.45 2.37 24.87
N SER A 23 14.63 2.76 25.84
CA SER A 23 13.32 2.13 26.06
C SER A 23 12.38 2.37 24.87
N LEU A 24 12.42 3.58 24.28
CA LEU A 24 11.67 3.87 23.05
C LEU A 24 12.07 2.96 21.89
N LYS A 25 13.38 2.80 21.63
CA LYS A 25 13.87 1.89 20.58
C LYS A 25 13.37 0.46 20.79
N PHE A 26 13.49 -0.06 22.01
CA PHE A 26 13.03 -1.40 22.35
C PHE A 26 11.52 -1.57 22.13
N SER A 27 10.70 -0.61 22.56
CA SER A 27 9.25 -0.65 22.34
C SER A 27 8.89 -0.57 20.85
N LEU A 28 9.58 0.26 20.06
CA LEU A 28 9.38 0.30 18.61
C LEU A 28 9.69 -1.05 17.94
N GLU A 29 10.74 -1.74 18.38
CA GLU A 29 11.05 -3.10 17.89
C GLU A 29 9.96 -4.12 18.26
N GLN A 30 9.27 -3.97 19.40
CA GLN A 30 8.11 -4.81 19.72
C GLN A 30 6.89 -4.46 18.87
N LEU A 31 6.60 -3.17 18.67
CA LEU A 31 5.49 -2.72 17.82
C LEU A 31 5.62 -3.24 16.38
N VAL A 32 6.83 -3.27 15.82
CA VAL A 32 7.06 -3.85 14.49
C VAL A 32 6.60 -5.32 14.43
N LYS A 33 6.81 -6.09 15.51
CA LYS A 33 6.32 -7.48 15.60
C LYS A 33 4.81 -7.55 15.79
N GLU A 34 4.23 -6.65 16.56
CA GLU A 34 2.76 -6.58 16.71
C GLU A 34 2.06 -6.32 15.38
N VAL A 35 2.67 -5.54 14.49
CA VAL A 35 2.16 -5.25 13.14
C VAL A 35 2.22 -6.47 12.21
N GLU A 36 2.89 -7.57 12.58
CA GLU A 36 2.78 -8.83 11.84
C GLU A 36 1.38 -9.46 11.99
N ASP A 37 0.64 -9.13 13.06
CA ASP A 37 -0.76 -9.51 13.19
C ASP A 37 -1.63 -8.82 12.12
N SER A 38 -2.52 -9.58 11.49
CA SER A 38 -3.29 -9.09 10.35
C SER A 38 -4.30 -8.00 10.72
N GLU A 39 -4.88 -8.03 11.93
CA GLU A 39 -5.83 -7.01 12.37
C GLU A 39 -5.08 -5.70 12.66
N VAL A 40 -3.98 -5.79 13.40
CA VAL A 40 -3.11 -4.65 13.71
C VAL A 40 -2.55 -4.03 12.43
N PHE A 41 -2.08 -4.85 11.49
CA PHE A 41 -1.62 -4.40 10.18
C PHE A 41 -2.71 -3.63 9.44
N SER A 42 -3.94 -4.16 9.42
CA SER A 42 -5.07 -3.54 8.74
C SER A 42 -5.36 -2.13 9.30
N ASP A 43 -5.25 -1.95 10.60
CA ASP A 43 -5.42 -0.66 11.25
C ASP A 43 -4.29 0.32 10.96
N VAL A 44 -3.04 -0.15 10.99
CA VAL A 44 -1.86 0.65 10.58
C VAL A 44 -1.97 1.07 9.12
N TYR A 45 -2.38 0.16 8.24
CA TYR A 45 -2.59 0.42 6.82
C TYR A 45 -3.66 1.49 6.57
N ARG A 46 -4.80 1.43 7.28
CA ARG A 46 -5.85 2.47 7.21
C ARG A 46 -5.41 3.79 7.82
N TYR A 47 -4.58 3.75 8.87
CA TYR A 47 -4.02 4.93 9.50
C TYR A 47 -3.02 5.64 8.58
N ALA A 48 -2.16 4.89 7.88
CA ALA A 48 -1.13 5.42 7.00
C ALA A 48 -1.71 6.39 5.96
N PHE A 49 -2.84 6.03 5.33
CA PHE A 49 -3.52 6.93 4.39
C PHE A 49 -3.89 8.27 5.04
N ARG A 50 -4.50 8.23 6.24
CA ARG A 50 -4.89 9.44 6.98
C ARG A 50 -3.69 10.27 7.41
N PHE A 51 -2.60 9.60 7.80
CA PHE A 51 -1.35 10.25 8.17
C PHE A 51 -0.70 11.00 7.01
N ALA A 52 -0.80 10.44 5.81
CA ALA A 52 -0.27 11.06 4.59
C ALA A 52 -1.18 12.11 3.98
N LEU A 53 -2.48 12.07 4.28
CA LEU A 53 -3.45 13.01 3.76
C LEU A 53 -3.22 14.40 4.34
N ASP A 54 -3.08 15.41 3.47
CA ASP A 54 -3.10 16.79 3.89
C ASP A 54 -4.55 17.26 4.09
N VAL A 55 -5.07 16.98 5.29
CA VAL A 55 -6.43 17.36 5.71
C VAL A 55 -6.55 18.89 5.83
N GLU A 56 -5.47 19.60 6.16
CA GLU A 56 -5.48 21.08 6.28
C GLU A 56 -5.75 21.75 4.93
N CYS A 57 -5.29 21.13 3.84
CA CYS A 57 -5.57 21.58 2.47
C CYS A 57 -6.89 21.05 1.88
N GLY A 58 -7.70 20.31 2.66
CA GLY A 58 -8.98 19.76 2.21
C GLY A 58 -8.86 18.62 1.19
N GLN A 59 -7.68 18.02 1.03
CA GLN A 59 -7.48 16.91 0.10
C GLN A 59 -8.23 15.65 0.57
N ARG A 60 -8.77 14.90 -0.40
CA ARG A 60 -9.54 13.65 -0.15
C ARG A 60 -8.88 12.41 -0.77
N SER A 61 -7.76 12.60 -1.47
CA SER A 61 -6.97 11.59 -2.15
C SER A 61 -5.49 11.93 -2.03
N LEU A 62 -4.64 10.90 -2.09
CA LEU A 62 -3.18 11.06 -2.10
C LEU A 62 -2.69 11.19 -3.54
N PRO A 63 -1.75 12.10 -3.84
CA PRO A 63 -0.98 12.02 -5.09
C PRO A 63 -0.37 10.61 -5.28
N VAL A 64 -0.32 10.13 -6.53
CA VAL A 64 0.14 8.75 -6.81
C VAL A 64 1.54 8.48 -6.30
N ASP A 65 2.47 9.41 -6.46
CA ASP A 65 3.85 9.33 -5.97
C ASP A 65 3.91 9.15 -4.44
N VAL A 66 3.06 9.87 -3.70
CA VAL A 66 2.92 9.73 -2.25
C VAL A 66 2.33 8.38 -1.89
N ALA A 67 1.27 7.94 -2.59
CA ALA A 67 0.63 6.65 -2.35
C ALA A 67 1.59 5.48 -2.61
N VAL A 68 2.34 5.51 -3.72
CA VAL A 68 3.37 4.51 -4.06
C VAL A 68 4.43 4.43 -2.97
N SER A 69 4.97 5.58 -2.55
CA SER A 69 5.98 5.62 -1.48
C SER A 69 5.45 5.03 -0.17
N LEU A 70 4.20 5.33 0.16
CA LEU A 70 3.55 4.84 1.37
C LEU A 70 3.24 3.34 1.31
N TRP A 71 2.81 2.83 0.14
CA TRP A 71 2.61 1.40 -0.05
C TRP A 71 3.90 0.62 0.15
N ARG A 72 5.01 1.06 -0.47
CA ARG A 72 6.33 0.46 -0.27
C ARG A 72 6.73 0.45 1.21
N LEU A 73 6.45 1.54 1.93
CA LEU A 73 6.74 1.65 3.35
C LEU A 73 5.91 0.67 4.19
N VAL A 74 4.59 0.64 4.03
CA VAL A 74 3.71 -0.17 4.90
C VAL A 74 3.90 -1.67 4.65
N PHE A 75 4.20 -2.08 3.41
CA PHE A 75 4.45 -3.48 3.08
C PHE A 75 5.92 -3.94 3.27
N THR A 76 6.78 -3.12 3.89
CA THR A 76 8.22 -3.44 4.09
C THR A 76 8.46 -4.82 4.70
N HIS A 77 7.64 -5.22 5.67
CA HIS A 77 7.76 -6.51 6.37
C HIS A 77 6.76 -7.57 5.89
N ARG A 78 5.91 -7.26 4.91
CA ARG A 78 4.90 -8.16 4.34
C ARG A 78 5.05 -8.17 2.82
N PRO A 79 5.90 -9.05 2.26
CA PRO A 79 6.13 -9.09 0.82
C PRO A 79 4.85 -9.49 0.10
N VAL A 80 4.43 -8.66 -0.84
CA VAL A 80 3.25 -8.87 -1.68
C VAL A 80 3.71 -8.77 -3.13
N PRO A 81 3.91 -9.89 -3.85
CA PRO A 81 4.31 -9.87 -5.26
C PRO A 81 3.38 -9.06 -6.17
N LEU A 82 2.09 -8.99 -5.81
CA LEU A 82 1.12 -8.16 -6.52
C LEU A 82 1.43 -6.66 -6.41
N LEU A 83 2.06 -6.22 -5.31
CA LEU A 83 2.36 -4.82 -5.06
C LEU A 83 3.35 -4.24 -6.06
N ASP A 84 4.39 -5.00 -6.43
CA ASP A 84 5.38 -4.52 -7.39
C ASP A 84 4.73 -4.27 -8.76
N ARG A 85 3.87 -5.18 -9.21
CA ARG A 85 3.09 -5.03 -10.45
C ARG A 85 2.12 -3.85 -10.37
N TRP A 86 1.45 -3.69 -9.23
CA TRP A 86 0.54 -2.56 -8.98
C TRP A 86 1.28 -1.21 -9.05
N ILE A 87 2.45 -1.12 -8.44
CA ILE A 87 3.25 0.11 -8.47
C ILE A 87 3.75 0.38 -9.90
N GLU A 88 4.24 -0.62 -10.61
CA GLU A 88 4.67 -0.48 -12.01
C GLU A 88 3.54 0.04 -12.90
N PHE A 89 2.32 -0.47 -12.70
CA PHE A 89 1.11 0.03 -13.38
C PHE A 89 0.85 1.51 -13.08
N LEU A 90 0.96 1.94 -11.83
CA LEU A 90 0.73 3.32 -11.42
C LEU A 90 1.84 4.30 -11.89
N GLU A 91 3.07 3.81 -12.05
CA GLU A 91 4.24 4.60 -12.46
C GLU A 91 4.40 4.70 -14.00
N GLN A 92 3.43 4.21 -14.77
CA GLN A 92 3.40 4.37 -16.22
C GLN A 92 3.47 5.85 -16.65
N SER A 93 3.87 6.07 -17.90
CA SER A 93 3.96 7.40 -18.51
C SER A 93 3.16 7.45 -19.81
N PRO A 94 1.97 8.09 -19.83
CA PRO A 94 1.32 8.80 -18.72
C PRO A 94 0.76 7.84 -17.64
N PRO A 95 0.60 8.29 -16.38
CA PRO A 95 0.05 7.45 -15.32
C PRO A 95 -1.46 7.24 -15.53
N PRO A 96 -2.01 6.08 -15.14
CA PRO A 96 -3.44 5.78 -15.33
C PRO A 96 -4.33 6.71 -14.49
N VAL A 97 -3.84 7.17 -13.35
CA VAL A 97 -4.52 8.13 -12.47
C VAL A 97 -3.54 9.15 -11.89
N ARG A 98 -4.05 10.29 -11.41
CA ARG A 98 -3.24 11.34 -10.77
C ARG A 98 -3.23 11.25 -9.24
N ALA A 99 -4.24 10.61 -8.65
CA ALA A 99 -4.37 10.50 -7.21
C ALA A 99 -5.16 9.24 -6.82
N ILE A 100 -4.88 8.71 -5.63
CA ILE A 100 -5.50 7.53 -5.03
C ILE A 100 -6.50 7.97 -3.95
N PRO A 101 -7.81 7.73 -4.11
CA PRO A 101 -8.79 8.00 -3.08
C PRO A 101 -8.71 6.96 -1.95
N ARG A 102 -9.28 7.29 -0.79
CA ARG A 102 -9.30 6.42 0.39
C ARG A 102 -9.87 5.04 0.09
N ASP A 103 -10.92 5.00 -0.74
CA ASP A 103 -11.60 3.76 -1.09
C ASP A 103 -10.66 2.80 -1.83
N THR A 104 -10.06 3.22 -2.94
CA THR A 104 -9.05 2.45 -3.68
C THR A 104 -7.89 1.99 -2.79
N TRP A 105 -7.38 2.87 -1.92
CA TRP A 105 -6.34 2.49 -0.96
C TRP A 105 -6.81 1.35 -0.05
N CYS A 106 -7.96 1.49 0.61
CA CYS A 106 -8.50 0.47 1.49
C CYS A 106 -8.80 -0.84 0.74
N MET A 107 -9.39 -0.75 -0.45
CA MET A 107 -9.75 -1.90 -1.27
C MET A 107 -8.54 -2.68 -1.79
N PHE A 108 -7.38 -2.04 -1.95
CA PHE A 108 -6.16 -2.75 -2.37
C PHE A 108 -5.73 -3.83 -1.37
N LEU A 109 -5.92 -3.61 -0.07
CA LEU A 109 -5.61 -4.65 0.93
C LEU A 109 -6.52 -5.89 0.74
N HIS A 110 -7.80 -5.65 0.44
CA HIS A 110 -8.74 -6.74 0.12
C HIS A 110 -8.39 -7.44 -1.18
N LEU A 111 -7.94 -6.70 -2.20
CA LEU A 111 -7.47 -7.28 -3.46
C LEU A 111 -6.33 -8.27 -3.20
N VAL A 112 -5.31 -7.87 -2.44
CA VAL A 112 -4.16 -8.72 -2.08
C VAL A 112 -4.59 -10.03 -1.42
N ASP A 113 -5.56 -9.97 -0.51
CA ASP A 113 -6.07 -11.16 0.18
C ASP A 113 -6.97 -12.02 -0.72
N ALA A 114 -7.76 -11.41 -1.61
CA ALA A 114 -8.74 -12.10 -2.46
C ALA A 114 -8.10 -12.84 -3.65
N VAL A 115 -7.23 -12.15 -4.40
CA VAL A 115 -6.72 -12.66 -5.68
C VAL A 115 -5.36 -13.34 -5.57
N GLY A 116 -4.69 -13.20 -4.43
CA GLY A 116 -3.35 -13.73 -4.22
C GLY A 116 -2.32 -13.10 -5.15
N ASN A 117 -1.30 -13.89 -5.53
CA ASN A 117 -0.11 -13.35 -6.17
C ASN A 117 -0.18 -13.22 -7.69
N ASP A 118 -1.21 -13.74 -8.36
CA ASP A 118 -1.23 -13.92 -9.82
C ASP A 118 -2.47 -13.35 -10.53
N LEU A 119 -3.40 -12.70 -9.82
CA LEU A 119 -4.65 -12.14 -10.36
C LEU A 119 -5.64 -13.18 -10.95
N SER A 120 -5.33 -14.47 -10.88
CA SER A 120 -6.14 -15.53 -11.52
C SER A 120 -7.56 -15.67 -10.98
N ARG A 121 -7.80 -15.15 -9.77
CA ARG A 121 -9.09 -15.18 -9.07
C ARG A 121 -9.83 -13.84 -9.09
N TYR A 122 -9.34 -12.86 -9.85
CA TYR A 122 -10.04 -11.59 -10.00
C TYR A 122 -11.35 -11.79 -10.76
N ASP A 123 -12.44 -11.25 -10.22
CA ASP A 123 -13.78 -11.26 -10.81
C ASP A 123 -14.20 -9.81 -11.09
N ASP A 124 -14.29 -9.46 -12.36
CA ASP A 124 -14.66 -8.13 -12.86
C ASP A 124 -16.15 -7.81 -12.69
N THR A 125 -16.96 -8.80 -12.25
CA THR A 125 -18.37 -8.62 -11.92
C THR A 125 -18.61 -8.17 -10.48
N GLU A 126 -17.58 -8.26 -9.62
CA GLU A 126 -17.61 -7.76 -8.26
C GLU A 126 -17.46 -6.22 -8.21
N ALA A 127 -17.85 -5.60 -7.10
CA ALA A 127 -17.86 -4.14 -6.93
C ALA A 127 -16.46 -3.57 -6.61
N TRP A 128 -15.46 -3.87 -7.43
CA TRP A 128 -14.12 -3.31 -7.30
C TRP A 128 -14.04 -1.86 -7.81
N PRO A 129 -13.10 -1.05 -7.32
CA PRO A 129 -12.74 0.20 -7.99
C PRO A 129 -12.30 -0.08 -9.43
N SER A 130 -12.81 0.68 -10.40
CA SER A 130 -12.51 0.47 -11.83
C SER A 130 -11.02 0.48 -12.18
N LEU A 131 -10.21 1.16 -11.36
CA LEU A 131 -8.76 1.17 -11.52
C LEU A 131 -8.12 -0.23 -11.36
N PHE A 132 -8.79 -1.15 -10.66
CA PHE A 132 -8.35 -2.53 -10.55
C PHE A 132 -8.63 -3.32 -11.83
N ASP A 133 -9.74 -3.06 -12.52
CA ASP A 133 -10.01 -3.63 -13.84
C ASP A 133 -8.90 -3.21 -14.83
N ASP A 134 -8.61 -1.90 -14.88
CA ASP A 134 -7.54 -1.35 -15.74
C ASP A 134 -6.17 -1.98 -15.42
N PHE A 135 -5.89 -2.23 -14.13
CA PHE A 135 -4.66 -2.88 -13.68
C PHE A 135 -4.59 -4.35 -14.09
N VAL A 136 -5.69 -5.08 -13.97
CA VAL A 136 -5.76 -6.50 -14.33
C VAL A 136 -5.62 -6.68 -15.84
N GLU A 137 -6.29 -5.83 -16.63
CA GLU A 137 -6.12 -5.78 -18.09
C GLU A 137 -4.65 -5.54 -18.46
N TRP A 138 -4.03 -4.49 -17.89
CA TRP A 138 -2.62 -4.18 -18.12
C TRP A 138 -1.67 -5.32 -17.74
N ALA A 139 -1.93 -6.00 -16.61
CA ALA A 139 -1.08 -7.10 -16.13
C ALA A 139 -1.18 -8.33 -17.04
N ASN A 140 -2.38 -8.63 -17.54
CA ASN A 140 -2.62 -9.74 -18.46
C ASN A 140 -1.99 -9.51 -19.83
N ASP A 141 -2.06 -8.29 -20.36
CA ASP A 141 -1.44 -7.94 -21.64
C ASP A 141 0.09 -8.11 -21.61
N ARG A 142 0.74 -7.70 -20.52
CA ARG A 142 2.19 -7.90 -20.34
C ARG A 142 2.57 -9.36 -20.22
N ALA A 143 1.78 -10.16 -19.50
CA ALA A 143 2.01 -11.60 -19.41
C ALA A 143 1.94 -12.26 -20.79
N ASN A 144 0.97 -11.86 -21.61
CA ASN A 144 0.82 -12.37 -22.98
C ASN A 144 1.98 -11.94 -23.90
N GLN A 145 2.42 -10.68 -23.82
CA GLN A 145 3.56 -10.17 -24.60
C GLN A 145 4.87 -10.91 -24.24
N ASN A 146 5.11 -11.17 -22.95
CA ASN A 146 6.29 -11.90 -22.50
C ASN A 146 6.30 -13.35 -23.02
N VAL A 147 5.14 -14.00 -23.09
CA VAL A 147 5.02 -15.36 -23.65
C VAL A 147 5.31 -15.37 -25.15
N LEU A 148 4.91 -14.34 -25.89
CA LEU A 148 5.19 -14.22 -27.32
C LEU A 148 6.69 -14.02 -27.57
N HIS A 149 7.34 -13.08 -26.87
CA HIS A 149 8.78 -12.86 -26.99
C HIS A 149 9.62 -14.09 -26.61
N ALA A 150 9.26 -14.81 -25.56
CA ALA A 150 9.97 -16.03 -25.16
C ALA A 150 9.87 -17.15 -26.22
N LYS A 151 8.78 -17.20 -27.01
CA LYS A 151 8.63 -18.17 -28.11
C LYS A 151 9.45 -17.79 -29.34
N GLU A 152 9.71 -16.49 -29.55
CA GLU A 152 10.51 -15.98 -30.67
C GLU A 152 12.01 -16.19 -30.43
N GLU A 153 12.50 -16.08 -29.18
CA GLU A 153 13.92 -16.33 -28.85
C GLU A 153 14.33 -17.82 -28.87
N LEU A 154 13.35 -18.73 -28.86
CA LEU A 154 13.55 -20.19 -28.91
C LEU A 154 13.56 -20.77 -30.33
N HIS A 155 13.36 -19.94 -31.37
CA HIS A 155 13.47 -20.29 -32.79
C HIS A 155 14.70 -19.64 -33.43
#